data_AF-A0A523PF32-F1
#
_entry.id   AF-A0A523PF32-F1
#
_cell.length_a   1.000
_cell.length_b   1.000
_cell.length_c   1.000
_cell.angle_alpha   90.00
_cell.angle_beta   90.00
_cell.angle_gamma   90.00
#
_symmetry.space_group_name_H-M   'P 1'
#
loop_
_entity.id
_entity.type
_entity.pdbx_description
1 polymer ?
#
loop_
_entity_poly.entity_id
_entity_poly.type
_entity_poly.pdbx_seq_one_letter_code
_entity_poly.pdbx_strand_id
1 'polypeptide(L)'
;MNSKQLDVACPCCGTTLTVDVLTGKILRQARPQATDETGKPLLDHGRWDEAANHVRGRAQGGLDEFDSALDKERNRSGDLDDLFDKAKEKAQRRRNEEESL
;
A
#
# COMPACT_ATOMS: atom_id res chain seq x y z
N MET A 1 5.27 -30.97 -4.83
CA MET A 1 5.39 -29.85 -3.86
C MET A 1 6.04 -28.69 -4.61
N ASN A 2 5.34 -27.57 -4.78
CA ASN A 2 5.86 -26.43 -5.54
C ASN A 2 6.85 -25.67 -4.63
N SER A 3 8.13 -25.78 -4.91
CA SER A 3 9.28 -25.38 -4.05
C SER A 3 9.41 -23.88 -3.77
N LYS A 4 8.38 -23.08 -4.05
CA LYS A 4 8.36 -21.62 -3.89
C LYS A 4 7.51 -21.13 -2.72
N GLN A 5 6.83 -22.04 -2.01
CA GLN A 5 5.96 -21.70 -0.90
C GLN A 5 6.38 -22.44 0.37
N LEU A 6 6.45 -21.72 1.49
CA LEU A 6 6.78 -22.22 2.82
C LEU A 6 5.60 -21.99 3.76
N ASP A 7 5.16 -23.05 4.44
CA ASP A 7 4.16 -22.94 5.50
C ASP A 7 4.85 -22.81 6.86
N VAL A 8 4.58 -21.70 7.56
CA VAL A 8 5.16 -21.38 8.87
C VAL A 8 4.04 -21.23 9.90
N ALA A 9 4.13 -21.94 11.01
CA ALA A 9 3.21 -21.77 12.14
C ALA A 9 3.70 -20.66 13.08
N CYS A 10 2.84 -19.70 13.45
CA CYS A 10 3.20 -18.75 14.50
C CYS A 10 3.30 -19.48 15.84
N PRO A 11 4.44 -19.40 16.54
CA PRO A 11 4.55 -19.97 17.89
C PRO A 11 3.64 -19.27 18.90
N CYS A 12 3.17 -18.07 18.57
CA CYS A 12 2.36 -17.21 19.43
C CYS A 12 0.88 -17.60 19.50
N CYS A 13 0.30 -18.02 18.37
CA CYS A 13 -1.15 -18.16 18.21
C CYS A 13 -1.55 -19.31 17.28
N GLY A 14 -0.60 -20.14 16.87
CA GLY A 14 -0.85 -21.32 16.02
C GLY A 14 -1.33 -21.00 14.61
N THR A 15 -1.27 -19.73 14.17
CA THR A 15 -1.67 -19.33 12.82
C THR A 15 -0.68 -19.85 11.79
N THR A 16 -1.17 -20.55 10.77
CA THR A 16 -0.35 -21.02 9.64
C THR A 16 -0.28 -19.95 8.57
N LEU A 17 0.93 -19.55 8.20
CA LEU A 17 1.24 -18.57 7.16
C LEU A 17 1.89 -19.29 5.98
N THR A 18 1.31 -19.17 4.80
CA THR A 18 1.94 -19.58 3.55
C THR A 18 2.70 -18.39 2.97
N VAL A 19 4.02 -18.51 2.89
CA VAL A 19 4.94 -17.43 2.47
C VAL A 19 5.61 -17.81 1.16
N ASP A 20 5.71 -16.87 0.23
CA ASP A 20 6.57 -16.99 -0.96
C ASP A 20 8.03 -16.77 -0.56
N VAL A 21 8.87 -17.77 -0.79
CA VAL A 21 10.28 -17.77 -0.37
C VAL A 21 11.09 -16.69 -1.09
N LEU A 22 10.75 -16.35 -2.34
CA LEU A 22 11.54 -15.41 -3.13
C LEU A 22 11.25 -13.95 -2.76
N THR A 23 10.01 -13.66 -2.41
CA THR A 23 9.55 -12.28 -2.15
C THR A 23 9.37 -11.99 -0.67
N GLY A 24 9.33 -13.01 0.18
CA GLY A 24 9.00 -12.89 1.60
C GLY A 24 7.54 -12.50 1.85
N LYS A 25 6.70 -12.49 0.82
CA LYS A 25 5.30 -12.05 0.94
C LYS A 25 4.43 -13.17 1.48
N ILE A 26 3.50 -12.81 2.36
CA ILE A 26 2.46 -13.71 2.86
C ILE A 26 1.40 -13.85 1.77
N LEU A 27 1.21 -15.07 1.28
CA LEU A 27 0.19 -15.41 0.28
C LEU A 27 -1.13 -15.79 0.93
N ARG A 28 -1.06 -16.48 2.08
CA ARG A 28 -2.25 -16.96 2.80
C ARG A 28 -1.98 -16.97 4.30
N GLN A 29 -2.97 -16.55 5.06
CA GLN A 29 -2.99 -16.65 6.51
C GLN A 29 -4.20 -17.50 6.94
N ALA A 30 -3.94 -18.62 7.59
CA ALA A 30 -4.95 -19.50 8.16
C ALA A 30 -4.82 -19.49 9.68
N ARG A 31 -5.71 -18.77 10.37
CA ARG A 31 -5.85 -18.89 11.83
C ARG A 31 -6.41 -20.29 12.18
N PRO A 32 -5.97 -20.90 13.29
CA PRO A 32 -6.62 -22.11 13.79
C PRO A 32 -8.10 -21.82 14.01
N GLN A 33 -8.96 -22.71 13.50
CA GLN A 33 -10.40 -22.59 13.70
C GLN A 33 -10.65 -22.76 15.21
N ALA A 34 -11.25 -21.76 15.84
CA ALA A 34 -11.77 -21.94 17.19
C ALA A 34 -12.85 -23.01 17.11
N THR A 35 -12.70 -24.09 17.86
CA THR A 35 -13.73 -25.12 18.02
C THR A 35 -14.39 -24.93 19.38
N ASP A 36 -15.72 -24.93 19.41
CA ASP A 36 -16.48 -24.90 20.66
C ASP A 36 -16.25 -26.18 21.48
N GLU A 37 -16.71 -26.19 22.73
CA GLU A 37 -16.64 -27.32 23.67
C GLU A 37 -17.24 -28.63 23.10
N THR A 38 -18.07 -28.51 22.05
CA THR A 38 -18.71 -29.63 21.34
C THR A 38 -17.99 -30.05 20.06
N GLY A 39 -16.78 -29.53 19.78
CA GLY A 39 -15.97 -29.88 18.61
C GLY A 39 -16.49 -29.31 17.29
N LYS A 40 -17.45 -28.38 17.32
CA LYS A 40 -18.00 -27.72 16.14
C LYS A 40 -17.16 -26.48 15.81
N PRO A 41 -16.95 -26.16 14.52
CA PRO A 41 -16.24 -24.95 14.14
C PRO A 41 -17.06 -23.73 14.56
N LEU A 42 -16.48 -22.87 15.39
CA LEU A 42 -17.06 -21.60 15.78
C LEU A 42 -17.09 -20.69 14.54
N LEU A 43 -18.29 -20.39 14.06
CA LEU A 43 -18.50 -19.46 12.95
C LEU A 43 -18.23 -18.04 13.45
N ASP A 44 -17.04 -17.53 13.17
CA ASP A 44 -16.69 -16.14 13.45
C ASP A 44 -17.31 -15.23 12.38
N HIS A 45 -18.49 -14.67 12.70
CA HIS A 45 -19.22 -13.73 11.85
C HIS A 45 -18.40 -12.47 11.51
N GLY A 46 -17.47 -12.06 12.38
CA GLY A 46 -16.61 -10.88 12.13
C GLY A 46 -15.66 -11.05 10.95
N ARG A 47 -15.31 -12.30 10.57
CA ARG A 47 -14.43 -12.57 9.41
C ARG A 47 -15.08 -12.16 8.09
N TRP A 48 -16.39 -12.29 7.97
CA TRP A 48 -17.10 -11.94 6.74
C TRP A 48 -17.24 -10.42 6.58
N ASP A 49 -17.46 -9.70 7.68
CA ASP A 49 -17.49 -8.24 7.70
C ASP A 49 -16.10 -7.66 7.38
N GLU A 50 -15.03 -8.22 7.95
CA GLU A 50 -13.65 -7.82 7.65
C GLU A 50 -13.30 -8.07 6.17
N ALA A 51 -13.68 -9.23 5.62
CA ALA A 51 -13.49 -9.53 4.21
C ALA A 51 -14.28 -8.58 3.30
N ALA A 52 -15.53 -8.27 3.65
CA ALA A 52 -16.37 -7.33 2.91
C ALA A 52 -15.79 -5.90 2.94
N ASN A 53 -15.29 -5.47 4.10
CA ASN A 53 -14.64 -4.16 4.26
C ASN A 53 -13.35 -4.07 3.43
N HIS A 54 -12.54 -5.13 3.41
CA HIS A 54 -11.30 -5.16 2.62
C HIS A 54 -11.57 -5.06 1.11
N VAL A 55 -12.63 -5.72 0.63
CA VAL A 55 -13.04 -5.65 -0.78
C VAL A 55 -13.59 -4.26 -1.13
N ARG A 56 -14.44 -3.68 -0.27
CA ARG A 56 -14.95 -2.32 -0.45
C ARG A 56 -13.83 -1.27 -0.46
N GLY A 57 -12.87 -1.41 0.44
CA GLY A 57 -11.70 -0.51 0.52
C GLY A 57 -10.84 -0.52 -0.75
N ARG A 58 -10.72 -1.66 -1.46
CA ARG A 58 -9.99 -1.71 -2.73
C ARG A 58 -10.64 -0.91 -3.85
N ALA A 59 -11.96 -0.92 -3.93
CA ALA A 59 -12.69 -0.17 -4.96
C ALA A 59 -12.58 1.34 -4.73
N GLN A 60 -12.62 1.78 -3.47
CA GLN A 60 -12.40 3.19 -3.11
C GLN A 60 -10.96 3.63 -3.38
N GLY A 61 -9.97 2.88 -2.91
CA GLY A 61 -8.56 3.25 -3.10
C GLY A 61 -8.12 3.31 -4.57
N GLY A 62 -8.74 2.53 -5.46
CA GLY A 62 -8.43 2.57 -6.89
C GLY A 62 -8.96 3.82 -7.60
N LEU A 63 -10.13 4.33 -7.19
CA LEU A 63 -10.68 5.57 -7.73
C LEU A 63 -9.93 6.78 -7.18
N ASP A 64 -9.63 6.79 -5.89
CA ASP A 64 -8.89 7.88 -5.24
C ASP A 64 -7.48 8.04 -5.82
N GLU A 65 -6.78 6.94 -6.11
CA GLU A 65 -5.45 6.97 -6.73
C GLU A 65 -5.51 7.47 -8.18
N PHE A 66 -6.55 7.08 -8.93
CA PHE A 66 -6.74 7.53 -10.31
C PHE A 66 -7.04 9.04 -10.36
N ASP A 67 -7.94 9.53 -9.50
CA ASP A 67 -8.27 10.95 -9.41
C ASP A 67 -7.04 11.78 -8.99
N SER A 68 -6.27 11.29 -8.01
CA SER A 68 -5.00 11.90 -7.59
C SER A 68 -3.97 11.96 -8.72
N ALA A 69 -3.85 10.90 -9.52
CA ALA A 69 -2.97 10.88 -10.68
C ALA A 69 -3.43 11.86 -11.77
N LEU A 70 -4.74 11.95 -12.01
CA LEU A 70 -5.32 12.85 -13.01
C LEU A 70 -5.15 14.32 -12.61
N ASP A 71 -5.35 14.65 -11.35
CA ASP A 71 -5.17 16.01 -10.85
C ASP A 71 -3.69 16.44 -10.88
N LYS A 72 -2.76 15.52 -10.58
CA LYS A 72 -1.33 15.77 -10.79
C LYS A 72 -1.00 16.08 -12.24
N GLU A 73 -1.55 15.32 -13.20
CA GLU A 73 -1.28 15.57 -14.62
C GLU A 73 -1.90 16.90 -15.10
N ARG A 74 -3.10 17.24 -14.60
CA ARG A 74 -3.76 18.53 -14.90
C ARG A 74 -2.93 19.73 -14.41
N ASN A 75 -2.35 19.63 -13.22
CA ASN A 75 -1.58 20.73 -12.62
C ASN A 75 -0.12 20.76 -13.10
N ARG A 76 0.34 19.70 -13.76
CA ARG A 76 1.74 19.51 -14.16
C ARG A 76 2.33 20.66 -14.95
N SER A 77 1.58 21.25 -15.88
CA SER A 77 2.08 22.38 -16.68
C SER A 77 2.35 23.61 -15.83
N GLY A 78 1.42 23.93 -14.92
CA GLY A 78 1.57 25.07 -14.00
C GLY A 78 2.72 24.85 -13.01
N ASP A 79 2.84 23.64 -12.47
CA ASP A 79 3.96 23.28 -11.60
C ASP A 79 5.32 23.42 -12.31
N LEU A 80 5.38 23.08 -13.60
CA LEU A 80 6.59 23.23 -14.41
C LEU A 80 6.90 24.71 -14.68
N ASP A 81 5.92 25.51 -15.06
CA ASP A 81 6.10 26.94 -15.28
C ASP A 81 6.60 27.65 -14.01
N ASP A 82 6.00 27.35 -12.86
CA ASP A 82 6.43 27.84 -11.55
C ASP A 82 7.88 27.46 -11.21
N LEU A 83 8.29 26.24 -11.58
CA LEU A 83 9.66 25.78 -11.38
C LEU A 83 10.64 26.52 -12.30
N PHE A 84 10.26 26.77 -13.55
CA PHE A 84 11.07 27.54 -14.50
C PHE A 84 11.23 28.99 -14.05
N ASP A 85 10.15 29.63 -13.59
CA ASP A 85 10.21 31.00 -13.10
C ASP A 85 11.09 31.12 -11.85
N LYS A 86 10.93 30.21 -10.88
CA LYS A 86 11.83 30.15 -9.71
C LYS A 86 13.29 29.95 -10.09
N ALA A 87 13.56 29.10 -11.08
CA ALA A 87 14.93 28.88 -11.57
C ALA A 87 15.49 30.15 -12.24
N LYS A 88 14.68 30.84 -13.04
CA LYS A 88 15.04 32.10 -13.70
C LYS A 88 15.31 33.22 -12.70
N GLU A 89 14.46 33.40 -11.71
CA GLU A 89 14.66 34.38 -10.62
C GLU A 89 15.95 34.10 -9.85
N LYS A 90 16.20 32.82 -9.52
CA LYS A 90 17.42 32.43 -8.82
C LYS A 90 18.68 32.71 -9.64
N ALA A 91 18.63 32.48 -10.96
CA ALA A 91 19.75 32.77 -11.86
C ALA A 91 19.99 34.28 -11.98
N GLN A 92 18.93 35.09 -12.10
CA GLN A 92 19.03 36.55 -12.13
C GLN A 92 19.61 37.11 -10.84
N ARG A 93 19.15 36.62 -9.68
CA ARG A 93 19.67 37.06 -8.37
C ARG A 93 21.17 36.82 -8.25
N ARG A 94 21.65 35.63 -8.65
CA ARG A 94 23.09 35.31 -8.65
C ARG A 94 23.90 36.24 -9.56
N ARG A 95 23.38 36.54 -10.75
CA ARG A 95 24.05 37.45 -11.70
C ARG A 95 24.18 38.86 -11.14
N ASN A 96 23.13 39.36 -10.49
CA ASN A 96 23.15 40.69 -9.89
C ASN A 96 24.08 40.75 -8.67
N GLU A 97 24.16 39.68 -7.88
CA GLU A 97 25.12 39.55 -6.77
C GLU A 97 26.58 39.59 -7.31
N GLU A 98 26.86 38.90 -8.41
CA GLU A 98 28.18 38.88 -9.07
C GLU A 98 28.56 40.23 -9.72
N GLU A 99 27.61 40.98 -10.29
CA GLU A 99 27.86 42.31 -10.87
C GLU A 99 28.00 43.43 -9.81
N SER A 100 27.63 43.16 -8.55
CA SER A 100 27.70 44.12 -7.44
C SER A 100 28.97 44.03 -6.58
N LEU A 101 29.87 43.10 -6.91
CA LEU A 101 31.18 42.85 -6.29
C LEU A 101 32.31 43.40 -7.17
#